data_AF-A0A5P3AJU0-F1
#
_entry.id   AF-A0A5P3AJU0-F1
#
_cell.length_a   1.000
_cell.length_b   1.000
_cell.length_c   1.000
_cell.angle_alpha   90.00
_cell.angle_beta   90.00
_cell.angle_gamma   90.00
#
_symmetry.space_group_name_H-M   'P 1'
#
loop_
_entity.id
_entity.type
_entity.pdbx_description
1 polymer ?
#
loop_
_entity_poly.entity_id
_entity_poly.type
_entity_poly.pdbx_seq_one_letter_code
_entity_poly.pdbx_strand_id
1 'polypeptide(L)'
;MIQPDWISGLIGGLMIGSAAALFLLVNGRIMGASGLIGGVVDGSGWSNLIERLAFLAGLVGVPALIALATTRPDTHLTGNLLIVAIAGLAVGIGTRMANGCTSGHGVCGISRLSPRGIVATLVYLGVGAATMLIARHLLGVI
;
A
#
# COMPACT_ATOMS: atom_id res chain seq x y z
N MET A 1 -4.61 30.85 9.83
CA MET A 1 -3.59 29.96 9.24
C MET A 1 -3.44 28.78 10.19
N ILE A 2 -4.39 27.85 10.18
CA ILE A 2 -4.36 26.72 11.10
C ILE A 2 -3.55 25.63 10.38
N GLN A 3 -2.39 25.26 10.92
CA GLN A 3 -1.71 24.01 10.62
C GLN A 3 -2.20 22.95 11.60
N PRO A 4 -2.99 21.96 11.15
CA PRO A 4 -3.20 20.75 11.91
C PRO A 4 -2.77 19.54 11.09
N ASP A 5 -1.54 19.55 10.56
CA ASP A 5 -0.97 18.45 9.77
C ASP A 5 -0.91 17.13 10.57
N TRP A 6 -0.78 17.22 11.90
CA TRP A 6 -0.83 16.06 12.77
C TRP A 6 -2.27 15.56 13.01
N ILE A 7 -3.29 16.44 12.95
CA ILE A 7 -4.70 16.03 13.10
C ILE A 7 -5.14 15.27 11.85
N SER A 8 -4.80 15.75 10.66
CA SER A 8 -5.09 15.02 9.41
C SER A 8 -4.36 13.67 9.37
N GLY A 9 -3.10 13.63 9.85
CA GLY A 9 -2.37 12.38 10.05
C GLY A 9 -3.04 11.41 11.03
N LEU A 10 -3.50 11.91 12.18
CA LEU A 10 -4.22 11.12 13.19
C LEU A 10 -5.56 10.59 12.65
N ILE A 11 -6.35 11.45 12.00
CA ILE A 11 -7.63 11.07 11.37
C ILE A 11 -7.39 10.00 10.31
N GLY A 12 -6.41 10.19 9.42
CA GLY A 12 -6.05 9.21 8.39
C GLY A 12 -5.60 7.88 8.99
N GLY A 13 -4.77 7.92 10.03
CA GLY A 13 -4.33 6.74 10.77
C GLY A 13 -5.48 5.98 11.42
N LEU A 14 -6.41 6.69 12.07
CA LEU A 14 -7.62 6.09 12.65
C LEU A 14 -8.54 5.49 11.58
N MET A 15 -8.69 6.14 10.42
CA MET A 15 -9.47 5.61 9.30
C MET A 15 -8.85 4.32 8.74
N ILE A 16 -7.55 4.30 8.48
CA ILE A 16 -6.85 3.10 7.96
C ILE A 16 -6.88 1.97 9.00
N GLY A 17 -6.61 2.29 10.28
CA GLY A 17 -6.60 1.32 11.36
C GLY A 17 -7.97 0.71 11.63
N SER A 18 -9.02 1.52 11.67
CA SER A 18 -10.40 1.05 11.82
C SER A 18 -10.86 0.22 10.62
N ALA A 19 -10.54 0.63 9.39
CA ALA A 19 -10.82 -0.17 8.19
C ALA A 19 -10.09 -1.53 8.23
N ALA A 20 -8.82 -1.55 8.64
CA ALA A 20 -8.05 -2.78 8.80
C ALA A 20 -8.65 -3.71 9.88
N ALA A 21 -9.07 -3.15 11.02
CA ALA A 21 -9.69 -3.88 12.12
C ALA A 21 -11.06 -4.45 11.70
N LEU A 22 -11.90 -3.66 11.03
CA LEU A 22 -13.18 -4.13 10.49
C LEU A 22 -12.97 -5.25 9.48
N PHE A 23 -12.02 -5.11 8.57
CA PHE A 23 -11.72 -6.16 7.60
C PHE A 23 -11.25 -7.45 8.29
N LEU A 24 -10.43 -7.34 9.33
CA LEU A 24 -9.98 -8.49 10.14
C LEU A 24 -11.15 -9.14 10.90
N LEU A 25 -12.00 -8.35 11.56
CA LEU A 25 -13.07 -8.85 12.43
C LEU A 25 -14.25 -9.42 11.65
N VAL A 26 -14.62 -8.80 10.52
CA VAL A 26 -15.76 -9.23 9.71
C VAL A 26 -15.36 -10.40 8.79
N ASN A 27 -14.22 -10.31 8.12
CA ASN A 27 -13.83 -11.31 7.12
C ASN A 27 -12.88 -12.38 7.68
N GLY A 28 -12.37 -12.22 8.91
CA GLY A 28 -11.40 -13.12 9.51
C GLY A 28 -10.02 -13.10 8.84
N ARG A 29 -9.73 -12.09 8.00
CA ARG A 29 -8.57 -12.05 7.11
C ARG A 29 -7.74 -10.79 7.34
N ILE A 30 -6.42 -10.92 7.20
CA ILE A 30 -5.50 -9.79 7.28
C ILE A 30 -5.64 -8.93 6.01
N MET A 31 -5.78 -7.62 6.17
CA MET A 31 -5.89 -6.67 5.06
C MET A 31 -4.56 -6.58 4.28
N GLY A 32 -4.56 -7.05 3.03
CA GLY A 32 -3.37 -7.09 2.18
C GLY A 32 -3.68 -6.89 0.70
N ALA A 33 -3.37 -5.72 0.13
CA ALA A 33 -3.67 -5.41 -1.27
C ALA A 33 -3.08 -6.45 -2.25
N SER A 34 -1.79 -6.79 -2.14
CA SER A 34 -1.15 -7.80 -3.01
C SER A 34 -1.75 -9.20 -2.88
N GLY A 35 -2.23 -9.57 -1.68
CA GLY A 35 -2.91 -10.84 -1.45
C GLY A 35 -4.35 -10.86 -1.99
N LEU A 36 -5.01 -9.69 -1.97
CA LEU A 36 -6.33 -9.50 -2.58
C LEU A 36 -6.25 -9.62 -4.10
N ILE A 37 -5.36 -8.84 -4.72
CA ILE A 37 -5.11 -8.85 -6.17
C ILE A 37 -4.64 -10.24 -6.62
N GLY A 38 -3.61 -10.79 -5.99
CA GLY A 38 -3.07 -12.09 -6.41
C GLY A 38 -4.04 -13.24 -6.20
N GLY A 39 -4.99 -13.14 -5.26
CA GLY A 39 -6.06 -14.14 -5.14
C GLY A 39 -7.13 -14.02 -6.25
N VAL A 40 -7.34 -12.84 -6.81
CA VAL A 40 -8.19 -12.65 -8.00
C VAL A 40 -7.50 -13.23 -9.23
N VAL A 41 -6.21 -12.94 -9.40
CA VAL A 41 -5.41 -13.39 -10.55
C VAL A 41 -5.21 -14.90 -10.56
N ASP A 42 -4.82 -15.50 -9.44
CA ASP A 42 -4.46 -16.92 -9.36
C ASP A 42 -5.67 -17.84 -9.11
N GLY A 43 -6.91 -17.32 -9.14
CA GLY A 43 -8.12 -18.13 -8.94
C GLY A 43 -8.47 -18.49 -7.49
N SER A 44 -7.48 -18.49 -6.59
CA SER A 44 -7.64 -18.89 -5.17
C SER A 44 -8.64 -18.03 -4.36
N GLY A 45 -8.96 -16.82 -4.84
CA GLY A 45 -9.86 -15.88 -4.18
C GLY A 45 -11.32 -15.90 -4.64
N TRP A 46 -11.69 -16.80 -5.56
CA TRP A 46 -12.98 -16.74 -6.24
C TRP A 46 -14.20 -16.97 -5.34
N SER A 47 -14.03 -17.73 -4.25
CA SER A 47 -15.09 -17.92 -3.24
C SER A 47 -15.56 -16.63 -2.58
N ASN A 48 -14.69 -15.62 -2.50
CA ASN A 48 -14.98 -14.30 -1.93
C ASN A 48 -14.68 -13.18 -2.94
N LEU A 49 -14.94 -13.43 -4.23
CA LEU A 49 -14.56 -12.51 -5.30
C LEU A 49 -15.21 -11.13 -5.14
N ILE A 50 -16.48 -11.08 -4.74
CA ILE A 50 -17.24 -9.84 -4.56
C ILE A 50 -16.57 -8.94 -3.52
N GLU A 51 -16.18 -9.47 -2.37
CA GLU A 51 -15.49 -8.72 -1.31
C GLU A 51 -14.14 -8.17 -1.78
N ARG A 52 -13.39 -9.01 -2.51
CA ARG A 52 -12.07 -8.62 -3.05
C ARG A 52 -12.21 -7.50 -4.06
N LEU A 53 -13.15 -7.63 -4.99
CA LEU A 53 -13.42 -6.62 -6.00
C LEU A 53 -13.97 -5.34 -5.39
N ALA A 54 -14.86 -5.42 -4.40
CA ALA A 54 -15.35 -4.25 -3.68
C ALA A 54 -14.22 -3.50 -2.96
N PHE A 55 -13.29 -4.22 -2.32
CA PHE A 55 -12.12 -3.61 -1.70
C PHE A 55 -11.22 -2.93 -2.74
N LEU A 56 -10.92 -3.60 -3.85
CA LEU A 56 -10.06 -3.05 -4.91
C LEU A 56 -10.72 -1.85 -5.62
N ALA A 57 -12.03 -1.92 -5.84
CA ALA A 57 -12.82 -0.81 -6.38
C ALA A 57 -12.81 0.38 -5.44
N GLY A 58 -12.93 0.17 -4.12
CA GLY A 58 -12.78 1.24 -3.13
C GLY A 58 -11.38 1.83 -3.10
N LEU A 59 -10.35 0.97 -3.12
CA LEU A 59 -8.94 1.37 -3.07
C LEU A 59 -8.53 2.27 -4.24
N VAL A 60 -9.02 1.99 -5.45
CA VAL A 60 -8.70 2.76 -6.65
C VAL A 60 -9.74 3.86 -6.91
N GLY A 61 -11.02 3.55 -6.75
CA GLY A 61 -12.14 4.41 -7.11
C GLY A 61 -12.29 5.63 -6.19
N VAL A 62 -12.10 5.48 -4.88
CA VAL A 62 -12.25 6.60 -3.94
C VAL A 62 -11.18 7.69 -4.19
N PRO A 63 -9.88 7.38 -4.26
CA PRO A 63 -8.87 8.39 -4.61
C PRO A 63 -9.08 8.98 -6.01
N ALA A 64 -9.51 8.18 -6.99
CA ALA A 64 -9.81 8.68 -8.33
C ALA A 64 -10.96 9.70 -8.33
N LEU A 65 -12.05 9.43 -7.59
CA LEU A 65 -13.18 10.34 -7.47
C LEU A 65 -12.79 11.64 -6.75
N ILE A 66 -12.00 11.53 -5.67
CA ILE A 66 -11.47 12.70 -4.96
C ILE A 66 -10.60 13.54 -5.89
N ALA A 67 -9.72 12.92 -6.67
CA ALA A 67 -8.86 13.62 -7.64
C ALA A 67 -9.62 14.33 -8.77
N LEU A 68 -10.89 14.00 -9.00
CA LEU A 68 -11.78 14.72 -9.92
C LEU A 68 -12.47 15.92 -9.24
N ALA A 69 -12.72 15.84 -7.93
CA ALA A 69 -13.44 16.86 -7.18
C ALA A 69 -12.52 17.90 -6.51
N THR A 70 -11.26 17.56 -6.25
CA THR A 70 -10.28 18.42 -5.57
C THR A 70 -9.03 18.66 -6.43
N THR A 71 -8.23 19.68 -6.08
CA THR A 71 -6.89 19.86 -6.65
C THR A 71 -6.05 18.60 -6.44
N ARG A 72 -5.39 18.15 -7.52
CA ARG A 72 -4.53 16.97 -7.48
C ARG A 72 -3.33 17.25 -6.56
N PRO A 73 -3.02 16.36 -5.62
CA PRO A 73 -1.81 16.51 -4.81
C PRO A 73 -0.57 16.36 -5.69
N ASP A 74 0.46 17.17 -5.45
CA ASP A 74 1.72 17.11 -6.16
C ASP A 74 2.46 15.80 -5.82
N THR A 75 2.31 14.80 -6.67
CA THR A 75 2.89 13.46 -6.47
C THR A 75 4.39 13.37 -6.71
N HIS A 76 5.05 14.44 -7.18
CA HIS A 76 6.49 14.49 -7.52
C HIS A 76 7.01 13.22 -8.21
N LEU A 77 6.21 12.65 -9.12
CA LEU A 77 6.54 11.42 -9.82
C LEU A 77 7.51 11.75 -10.97
N THR A 78 8.50 10.88 -11.19
CA THR A 78 9.38 11.02 -12.36
C THR A 78 8.57 10.99 -13.66
N GLY A 79 8.94 11.84 -14.62
CA GLY A 79 8.34 11.85 -15.96
C GLY A 79 8.73 10.61 -16.80
N ASN A 80 9.70 9.83 -16.34
CA ASN A 80 10.15 8.63 -17.03
C ASN A 80 9.24 7.44 -16.72
N LEU A 81 8.25 7.20 -17.58
CA LEU A 81 7.28 6.12 -17.44
C LEU A 81 7.93 4.72 -17.43
N LEU A 82 9.08 4.54 -18.07
CA LEU A 82 9.80 3.27 -18.06
C LEU A 82 10.31 2.93 -16.66
N ILE A 83 10.84 3.92 -15.93
CA ILE A 83 11.27 3.73 -14.54
C ILE A 83 10.07 3.39 -13.66
N VAL A 84 8.93 4.07 -13.85
CA VAL A 84 7.70 3.79 -13.09
C VAL A 84 7.21 2.37 -13.35
N ALA A 85 7.22 1.92 -14.60
CA ALA A 85 6.81 0.57 -14.97
C ALA A 85 7.74 -0.49 -14.36
N ILE A 86 9.06 -0.31 -14.47
CA ILE A 86 10.05 -1.23 -13.89
C ILE A 86 9.92 -1.29 -12.36
N ALA A 87 9.78 -0.13 -11.71
CA ALA A 87 9.60 -0.04 -10.26
C ALA A 87 8.30 -0.75 -9.82
N GLY A 88 7.19 -0.52 -10.53
CA GLY A 88 5.92 -1.17 -10.27
C GLY A 88 6.00 -2.70 -10.39
N LEU A 89 6.65 -3.21 -11.43
CA LEU A 89 6.87 -4.65 -11.62
C LEU A 89 7.75 -5.23 -10.52
N ALA A 90 8.86 -4.57 -10.18
CA ALA A 90 9.76 -5.00 -9.11
C ALA A 90 9.04 -5.07 -7.75
N VAL A 91 8.25 -4.05 -7.42
CA VAL A 91 7.42 -4.03 -6.19
C VAL A 91 6.37 -5.13 -6.23
N GLY A 92 5.70 -5.33 -7.36
CA GLY A 92 4.71 -6.40 -7.54
C GLY A 92 5.29 -7.79 -7.27
N ILE A 93 6.40 -8.12 -7.94
CA ILE A 93 7.12 -9.39 -7.76
C ILE A 93 7.60 -9.54 -6.31
N GLY A 94 8.22 -8.48 -5.75
CA GLY A 94 8.71 -8.48 -4.38
C GLY A 94 7.62 -8.74 -3.34
N THR A 95 6.46 -8.09 -3.47
CA THR A 95 5.33 -8.30 -2.55
C THR A 95 4.73 -9.71 -2.67
N ARG A 96 4.79 -10.32 -3.85
CA ARG A 96 4.36 -11.71 -4.05
C ARG A 96 5.32 -12.69 -3.38
N MET A 97 6.63 -12.52 -3.59
CA MET A 97 7.67 -13.33 -2.95
C MET A 97 7.65 -13.19 -1.42
N ALA A 98 7.41 -11.98 -0.92
CA ALA A 98 7.28 -11.71 0.51
C ALA A 98 5.96 -12.23 1.12
N ASN A 99 5.06 -12.79 0.32
CA ASN A 99 3.70 -13.21 0.71
C ASN A 99 2.95 -12.10 1.48
N GLY A 100 3.08 -10.85 1.02
CA GLY A 100 2.41 -9.70 1.62
C GLY A 100 3.03 -8.36 1.21
N CYS A 101 2.29 -7.29 1.49
CA CYS A 101 2.65 -5.90 1.16
C CYS A 101 2.74 -5.04 2.43
N THR A 102 2.91 -3.73 2.25
CA THR A 102 2.98 -2.76 3.35
C THR A 102 1.72 -2.72 4.21
N SER A 103 0.53 -2.88 3.62
CA SER A 103 -0.73 -2.93 4.40
C SER A 103 -0.82 -4.19 5.28
N GLY A 104 -0.28 -5.32 4.79
CA GLY A 104 -0.31 -6.60 5.50
C GLY A 104 0.76 -6.70 6.58
N HIS A 105 2.02 -6.42 6.24
CA HIS A 105 3.16 -6.51 7.17
C HIS A 105 3.28 -5.27 8.07
N GLY A 106 3.10 -4.07 7.51
CA GLY A 106 3.22 -2.81 8.23
C GLY A 106 1.99 -2.53 9.07
N VAL A 107 0.84 -2.22 8.44
CA VAL A 107 -0.37 -1.84 9.19
C VAL A 107 -0.86 -2.99 10.06
N CYS A 108 -1.25 -4.12 9.47
CA CYS A 108 -1.82 -5.21 10.27
C CYS A 108 -0.77 -6.00 11.05
N GLY A 109 0.42 -6.20 10.49
CA GLY A 109 1.46 -7.05 11.05
C GLY A 109 2.13 -6.44 12.28
N ILE A 110 2.39 -5.13 12.29
CA ILE A 110 2.93 -4.42 13.46
C ILE A 110 1.86 -4.32 14.56
N SER A 111 0.62 -3.98 14.23
CA SER A 111 -0.48 -3.91 15.21
C SER A 111 -0.74 -5.25 15.93
N ARG A 112 -0.45 -6.39 15.26
CA ARG A 112 -0.55 -7.73 15.85
C ARG A 112 0.76 -8.22 16.49
N LEU A 113 1.77 -7.36 16.62
CA LEU A 113 3.10 -7.68 17.15
C LEU A 113 3.76 -8.89 16.45
N SER A 114 3.53 -9.05 15.14
CA SER A 114 4.13 -10.17 14.40
C SER A 114 5.61 -9.89 14.10
N PRO A 115 6.55 -10.75 14.53
CA PRO A 115 7.97 -10.56 14.25
C PRO A 115 8.26 -10.51 12.74
N ARG A 116 7.56 -11.37 11.97
CA ARG A 116 7.63 -11.37 10.50
C ARG A 116 7.22 -10.02 9.91
N GLY A 117 6.12 -9.43 10.38
CA GLY A 117 5.61 -8.14 9.89
C GLY A 117 6.57 -7.00 10.19
N ILE A 118 7.12 -6.96 11.41
CA ILE A 118 8.09 -5.95 11.83
C ILE A 118 9.36 -6.03 11.00
N VAL A 119 9.96 -7.23 10.87
CA VAL A 119 11.19 -7.42 10.10
C VAL A 119 10.98 -7.07 8.62
N ALA A 120 9.91 -7.55 8.00
CA ALA A 120 9.58 -7.20 6.62
C ALA A 120 9.43 -5.68 6.45
N THR A 121 8.86 -5.01 7.46
CA THR A 121 8.66 -3.56 7.43
C THR A 121 9.94 -2.77 7.49
N LEU A 122 10.84 -3.14 8.40
CA LEU A 122 12.16 -2.52 8.50
C LEU A 122 12.98 -2.72 7.21
N VAL A 123 12.90 -3.91 6.61
CA VAL A 123 13.62 -4.22 5.37
C VAL A 123 13.09 -3.39 4.20
N TYR A 124 11.77 -3.35 3.95
CA TYR A 124 11.28 -2.58 2.79
C TYR A 124 11.50 -1.07 2.97
N LEU A 125 11.38 -0.54 4.19
CA LEU A 125 11.66 0.88 4.46
C LEU A 125 13.14 1.19 4.25
N GLY A 126 14.03 0.35 4.78
CA GLY A 126 15.47 0.51 4.62
C GLY A 126 15.91 0.42 3.17
N VAL A 127 15.44 -0.59 2.44
CA VAL A 127 15.73 -0.75 1.00
C VAL A 127 15.12 0.41 0.21
N GLY A 128 13.89 0.81 0.49
CA GLY A 128 13.24 1.95 -0.19
C GLY A 128 14.00 3.26 -0.01
N ALA A 129 14.46 3.55 1.21
CA ALA A 129 15.29 4.72 1.49
C ALA A 129 16.64 4.66 0.73
N ALA A 130 17.30 3.50 0.74
CA ALA A 130 18.54 3.29 0.01
C ALA A 130 18.35 3.43 -1.51
N THR A 131 17.29 2.83 -2.07
CA THR A 131 16.95 2.95 -3.49
C THR A 131 16.69 4.40 -3.88
N MET A 132 15.96 5.17 -3.05
CA MET A 132 15.72 6.59 -3.30
C MET A 132 17.02 7.38 -3.31
N LEU A 133 17.89 7.17 -2.32
CA LEU A 133 19.19 7.84 -2.22
C LEU A 133 20.09 7.52 -3.43
N ILE A 134 20.16 6.25 -3.83
CA ILE A 134 20.94 5.81 -4.98
C ILE A 134 20.38 6.37 -6.29
N ALA A 135 19.08 6.19 -6.53
CA ALA A 135 18.45 6.60 -7.79
C ALA A 135 18.48 8.13 -7.97
N ARG A 136 18.27 8.89 -6.89
CA ARG A 136 18.26 10.35 -6.93
C ARG A 136 19.65 10.97 -6.93
N HIS A 137 20.54 10.57 -6.02
CA HIS A 137 21.80 11.27 -5.81
C HIS A 137 23.00 10.65 -6.53
N LEU A 138 23.04 9.32 -6.71
CA LEU A 138 24.15 8.66 -7.39
C LEU A 138 23.90 8.50 -8.89
N LEU A 139 22.67 8.12 -9.28
CA LEU A 139 22.34 7.83 -10.67
C LEU A 139 21.65 9.00 -11.39
N GLY A 140 21.01 9.92 -10.66
CA GLY A 140 20.31 11.07 -11.24
C GLY A 140 19.16 10.69 -12.19
N VAL A 141 18.57 9.51 -11.99
CA VAL A 141 17.52 8.96 -12.87
C VAL A 141 16.10 9.37 -12.47
N ILE A 142 15.94 9.93 -11.26
CA ILE A 142 14.68 10.45 -10.70
C ILE A 142 14.88 11.78 -9.97
#